data_AF-A0A6B2S012-F1
#
_entry.id   AF-A0A6B2S012-F1
#
_cell.length_a   1.000
_cell.length_b   1.000
_cell.length_c   1.000
_cell.angle_alpha   90.00
_cell.angle_beta   90.00
_cell.angle_gamma   90.00
#
_symmetry.space_group_name_H-M   'P 1'
#
loop_
_entity.id
_entity.type
_entity.pdbx_description
1 polymer ?
#
loop_
_entity_poly.entity_id
_entity_poly.type
_entity_poly.pdbx_seq_one_letter_code
_entity_poly.pdbx_strand_id
1 'polypeptide(L)'
;GAASQEGTAPGTDIGLVAARRALRATPSDHRPLTTAPSVAAFTPGANIAVGDETPWGIAAELAALLPGTGTGGYGADSAPADVLSAAGERTIVAVVRDAHRHPWMTDALDALLAARPDTVVVEMGVPRAQPRGALYLATHGAARVCGRAAAEFITGAGGR
;
A
#
# COMPACT_ATOMS: atom_id res chain seq x y z
N GLY A 1 12.94 -5.00 39.66
CA GLY A 1 11.90 -5.53 38.80
C GLY A 1 11.45 -4.45 37.84
N ALA A 2 11.83 -4.58 36.57
CA ALA A 2 11.12 -4.02 35.43
C ALA A 2 11.55 -4.92 34.26
N ALA A 3 10.59 -5.67 33.76
CA ALA A 3 10.79 -6.81 32.89
C ALA A 3 11.45 -6.39 31.57
N SER A 4 12.45 -7.17 31.18
CA SER A 4 12.98 -7.25 29.84
C SER A 4 11.81 -7.32 28.85
N GLN A 5 11.79 -6.39 27.89
CA GLN A 5 10.90 -6.49 26.75
C GLN A 5 11.29 -7.76 25.98
N GLU A 6 10.52 -8.83 26.14
CA GLU A 6 10.65 -10.06 25.38
C GLU A 6 10.42 -9.71 23.91
N GLY A 7 11.53 -9.67 23.17
CA GLY A 7 11.51 -9.61 21.73
C GLY A 7 10.62 -10.72 21.19
N THR A 8 9.65 -10.35 20.35
CA THR A 8 8.90 -11.31 19.55
C THR A 8 9.90 -12.15 18.77
N ALA A 9 9.95 -13.44 19.09
CA ALA A 9 10.86 -14.37 18.44
C ALA A 9 10.67 -14.31 16.91
N PRO A 10 11.75 -14.18 16.11
CA PRO A 10 11.66 -14.31 14.67
C PRO A 10 11.39 -15.79 14.37
N GLY A 11 10.13 -16.14 14.06
CA GLY A 11 9.80 -17.54 13.73
C GLY A 11 8.34 -17.99 13.86
N THR A 12 7.36 -17.11 14.07
CA THR A 12 5.95 -17.54 14.03
C THR A 12 5.18 -16.82 12.92
N ASP A 13 4.63 -17.62 12.00
CA ASP A 13 3.66 -17.18 10.97
C ASP A 13 2.41 -16.49 11.56
N ILE A 14 2.26 -16.50 12.89
CA ILE A 14 1.21 -15.82 13.65
C ILE A 14 1.07 -14.36 13.23
N GLY A 15 2.17 -13.63 13.02
CA GLY A 15 2.11 -12.23 12.56
C GLY A 15 1.45 -12.07 11.19
N LEU A 16 1.76 -12.98 10.25
CA LEU A 16 1.16 -12.98 8.92
C LEU A 16 -0.31 -13.46 8.96
N VAL A 17 -0.62 -14.48 9.76
CA VAL A 17 -2.00 -14.95 9.98
C VAL A 17 -2.85 -13.83 10.56
N ALA A 18 -2.34 -13.09 11.56
CA ALA A 18 -3.01 -11.94 12.13
C ALA A 18 -3.21 -10.84 11.08
N ALA A 19 -2.19 -10.52 10.29
CA ALA A 19 -2.27 -9.53 9.22
C ALA A 19 -3.34 -9.89 8.17
N ARG A 20 -3.38 -11.14 7.70
CA ARG A 20 -4.40 -11.64 6.75
C ARG A 20 -5.81 -11.53 7.33
N ARG A 21 -5.99 -11.88 8.61
CA ARG A 21 -7.31 -11.76 9.30
C ARG A 21 -7.71 -10.32 9.57
N ALA A 22 -6.76 -9.42 9.74
CA ALA A 22 -7.00 -8.00 10.00
C ALA A 22 -7.31 -7.20 8.72
N LEU A 23 -6.86 -7.67 7.56
CA LEU A 23 -7.10 -7.01 6.28
C LEU A 23 -8.61 -6.83 6.03
N ARG A 24 -9.00 -5.64 5.59
CA ARG A 24 -10.37 -5.33 5.15
C ARG A 24 -10.32 -4.81 3.73
N ALA A 25 -11.22 -5.32 2.89
CA ALA A 25 -11.36 -4.94 1.50
C ALA A 25 -12.72 -4.27 1.24
N THR A 26 -12.74 -3.26 0.37
CA THR A 26 -13.96 -2.59 -0.08
C THR A 26 -13.84 -2.24 -1.55
N PRO A 27 -14.65 -2.85 -2.45
CA PRO A 27 -15.51 -4.01 -2.20
C PRO A 27 -14.70 -5.26 -1.78
N SER A 28 -15.38 -6.28 -1.23
CA SER A 28 -14.73 -7.54 -0.83
C SER A 28 -14.26 -8.37 -2.01
N ASP A 29 -14.94 -8.24 -3.15
CA ASP A 29 -14.65 -8.96 -4.37
C ASP A 29 -13.84 -8.06 -5.29
N HIS A 30 -12.72 -8.58 -5.81
CA HIS A 30 -11.91 -7.89 -6.81
C HIS A 30 -11.37 -8.88 -7.83
N ARG A 31 -10.97 -8.36 -8.99
CA ARG A 31 -10.21 -9.15 -9.96
C ARG A 31 -8.73 -9.12 -9.57
N PRO A 32 -8.09 -10.28 -9.34
CA PRO A 32 -6.68 -10.31 -9.01
C PRO A 32 -5.81 -9.67 -10.11
N LEU A 33 -4.78 -8.94 -9.68
CA LEU A 33 -3.76 -8.45 -10.60
C LEU A 33 -2.85 -9.60 -11.03
N THR A 34 -2.69 -9.76 -12.35
CA THR A 34 -1.86 -10.80 -12.98
C THR A 34 -0.66 -10.22 -13.72
N THR A 35 -0.53 -8.89 -13.75
CA THR A 35 0.55 -8.15 -14.42
C THR A 35 1.13 -7.12 -13.47
N ALA A 36 2.43 -6.84 -13.60
CA ALA A 36 3.15 -5.89 -12.76
C ALA A 36 2.47 -4.51 -12.68
N PRO A 37 2.01 -4.07 -11.49
CA PRO A 37 1.45 -2.74 -11.30
C PRO A 37 2.54 -1.65 -11.20
N SER A 38 2.09 -0.40 -11.15
CA SER A 38 2.90 0.73 -10.68
C SER A 38 2.44 1.13 -9.28
N VAL A 39 3.34 1.03 -8.30
CA VAL A 39 3.08 1.36 -6.90
C VAL A 39 3.45 2.81 -6.63
N ALA A 40 2.51 3.59 -6.13
CA ALA A 40 2.70 4.98 -5.73
C ALA A 40 2.60 5.10 -4.21
N ALA A 41 3.74 5.25 -3.54
CA ALA A 41 3.81 5.37 -2.08
C ALA A 41 3.77 6.83 -1.67
N PHE A 42 2.69 7.25 -1.01
CA PHE A 42 2.49 8.60 -0.51
C PHE A 42 3.09 8.73 0.89
N THR A 43 4.23 9.43 1.00
CA THR A 43 5.00 9.57 2.25
C THR A 43 4.67 10.86 2.98
N PRO A 44 4.38 10.83 4.30
CA PRO A 44 4.17 12.05 5.10
C PRO A 44 5.35 13.02 5.17
N GLY A 45 6.55 12.58 4.79
CA GLY A 45 7.78 13.37 4.85
C GLY A 45 8.29 13.74 3.45
N ALA A 46 8.60 15.01 3.25
CA ALA A 46 9.23 15.50 2.03
C ALA A 46 10.67 14.97 1.92
N ASN A 47 10.86 13.86 1.23
CA ASN A 47 12.17 13.41 0.79
C ASN A 47 12.24 13.51 -0.73
N ILE A 48 12.48 14.72 -1.23
CA ILE A 48 12.97 14.96 -2.60
C ILE A 48 14.45 14.54 -2.64
N ALA A 49 14.73 13.29 -2.34
CA ALA A 49 16.03 12.67 -2.48
C ALA A 49 15.81 11.32 -3.16
N VAL A 50 15.92 11.31 -4.49
CA VAL A 50 15.97 10.09 -5.29
C VAL A 50 17.25 9.35 -4.90
N GLY A 51 17.13 8.31 -4.08
CA GLY A 51 18.22 7.43 -3.69
C GLY A 51 17.84 6.59 -2.48
N ASP A 52 17.41 5.35 -2.73
CA ASP A 52 17.27 4.27 -1.74
C ASP A 52 16.54 4.65 -0.43
N GLU A 53 15.34 5.20 -0.53
CA GLU A 53 14.43 5.28 0.61
C GLU A 53 14.18 3.86 1.13
N THR A 54 14.26 3.68 2.46
CA THR A 54 13.98 2.38 3.10
C THR A 54 12.65 1.86 2.55
N PRO A 55 12.64 0.74 1.79
CA PRO A 55 11.44 0.29 1.11
C PRO A 55 10.33 0.06 2.13
N TRP A 56 9.29 0.89 2.08
CA TRP A 56 8.10 0.75 2.90
C TRP A 56 6.89 0.53 2.00
N GLY A 57 5.76 0.17 2.62
CA GLY A 57 4.55 -0.13 1.87
C GLY A 57 4.53 -1.58 1.38
N ILE A 58 3.99 -1.79 0.18
CA ILE A 58 3.73 -3.13 -0.36
C ILE A 58 4.52 -3.43 -1.64
N ALA A 59 5.34 -2.48 -2.11
CA ALA A 59 6.05 -2.56 -3.38
C ALA A 59 6.95 -3.80 -3.47
N ALA A 60 7.76 -4.08 -2.43
CA ALA A 60 8.65 -5.23 -2.40
C ALA A 60 7.89 -6.57 -2.44
N GLU A 61 6.76 -6.66 -1.74
CA GLU A 61 5.93 -7.87 -1.69
C GLU A 61 5.18 -8.08 -3.02
N LEU A 62 4.73 -7.00 -3.67
CA LEU A 62 4.18 -7.06 -5.03
C LEU A 62 5.25 -7.42 -6.08
N ALA A 63 6.46 -6.88 -5.98
CA ALA A 63 7.55 -7.20 -6.91
C ALA A 63 7.99 -8.68 -6.82
N ALA A 64 7.88 -9.28 -5.63
CA ALA A 64 8.13 -10.71 -5.44
C ALA A 64 7.06 -11.60 -6.12
N LEU A 65 5.80 -11.16 -6.15
CA LEU A 65 4.68 -11.90 -6.76
C LEU A 65 4.52 -11.60 -8.26
N LEU A 66 4.80 -10.37 -8.66
CA LEU A 66 4.68 -9.84 -10.02
C LEU A 66 5.98 -9.09 -10.39
N PRO A 67 7.01 -9.82 -10.86
CA PRO A 67 8.26 -9.21 -11.30
C PRO A 67 8.04 -8.11 -12.34
N GLY A 68 8.76 -7.00 -12.21
CA GLY A 68 8.58 -5.79 -13.03
C GLY A 68 7.65 -4.75 -12.41
N THR A 69 7.14 -4.97 -11.19
CA THR A 69 6.40 -3.96 -10.42
C THR A 69 7.24 -2.69 -10.28
N GLY A 70 6.71 -1.56 -10.77
CA GLY A 70 7.35 -0.25 -10.60
C GLY A 70 7.01 0.35 -9.24
N THR A 71 7.87 1.19 -8.69
CA THR A 71 7.61 1.90 -7.43
C THR A 71 8.09 3.35 -7.52
N GLY A 72 7.33 4.27 -6.93
CA GLY A 72 7.68 5.67 -6.78
C GLY A 72 7.20 6.22 -5.44
N GLY A 73 8.01 7.09 -4.82
CA GLY A 73 7.65 7.83 -3.61
C GLY A 73 7.13 9.23 -3.97
N TYR A 74 6.04 9.65 -3.33
CA TYR A 74 5.36 10.91 -3.62
C TYR A 74 5.05 11.67 -2.32
N GLY A 75 5.40 12.95 -2.29
CA GLY A 75 5.16 13.84 -1.15
C GLY A 75 4.04 14.85 -1.44
N ALA A 76 3.83 15.77 -0.51
CA ALA A 76 2.80 16.81 -0.62
C ALA A 76 2.96 17.72 -1.86
N ASP A 77 4.20 17.91 -2.32
CA ASP A 77 4.52 18.74 -3.49
C ASP A 77 4.46 17.96 -4.82
N SER A 78 4.22 16.66 -4.79
CA SER A 78 4.12 15.83 -5.99
C SER A 78 2.80 16.08 -6.73
N ALA A 79 2.87 16.27 -8.04
CA ALA A 79 1.67 16.41 -8.84
C ALA A 79 1.05 15.03 -9.14
N PRO A 80 -0.29 14.89 -9.19
CA PRO A 80 -0.93 13.66 -9.65
C PRO A 80 -0.46 13.22 -11.04
N ALA A 81 -0.09 14.17 -11.90
CA ALA A 81 0.49 13.90 -13.22
C ALA A 81 1.81 13.11 -13.16
N ASP A 82 2.61 13.27 -12.11
CA ASP A 82 3.87 12.55 -11.93
C ASP A 82 3.60 11.05 -11.67
N VAL A 83 2.56 10.75 -10.89
CA VAL A 83 2.09 9.37 -10.64
C VAL A 83 1.58 8.75 -11.93
N LEU A 84 0.74 9.48 -12.67
CA LEU A 84 0.16 9.02 -13.94
C LEU A 84 1.24 8.73 -14.99
N SER A 85 2.21 9.63 -15.13
CA SER A 85 3.34 9.48 -16.05
C SER A 85 4.20 8.26 -15.71
N ALA A 86 4.53 8.07 -14.42
CA ALA A 86 5.30 6.91 -13.98
C ALA A 86 4.54 5.58 -14.17
N ALA A 87 3.22 5.59 -14.01
CA ALA A 87 2.38 4.42 -14.19
C ALA A 87 2.26 4.00 -15.67
N GLY A 88 2.11 4.95 -16.57
CA GLY A 88 1.71 4.70 -17.96
C GLY A 88 0.39 3.90 -17.98
N GLU A 89 0.35 2.84 -18.79
CA GLU A 89 -0.82 1.97 -18.93
C GLU A 89 -1.01 0.96 -17.78
N ARG A 90 -0.06 0.87 -16.84
CA ARG A 90 -0.14 -0.09 -15.73
C ARG A 90 -1.23 0.30 -14.74
N THR A 91 -1.85 -0.70 -14.11
CA THR A 91 -2.74 -0.45 -12.96
C THR A 91 -1.94 0.21 -11.84
N ILE A 92 -2.53 1.26 -11.26
CA ILE A 92 -1.93 2.00 -10.16
C ILE A 92 -2.33 1.36 -8.85
N VAL A 93 -1.35 1.18 -7.97
CA VAL A 93 -1.55 0.78 -6.58
C VAL A 93 -1.06 1.92 -5.70
N ALA A 94 -2.00 2.77 -5.25
CA ALA A 94 -1.73 3.90 -4.38
C ALA A 94 -1.63 3.43 -2.93
N VAL A 95 -0.48 3.64 -2.28
CA VAL A 95 -0.22 3.25 -0.89
C VAL A 95 -0.12 4.51 -0.05
N VAL A 96 -1.03 4.66 0.90
CA VAL A 96 -1.05 5.79 1.85
C VAL A 96 -0.82 5.28 3.27
N ARG A 97 -0.34 6.17 4.14
CA ARG A 97 -0.20 5.88 5.55
C ARG A 97 -0.88 6.92 6.41
N ASP A 98 -1.81 6.46 7.25
CA ASP A 98 -2.57 7.29 8.16
C ASP A 98 -3.20 8.50 7.44
N ALA A 99 -3.84 8.29 6.27
CA ALA A 99 -4.29 9.38 5.39
C ALA A 99 -5.22 10.39 6.10
N HIS A 100 -5.94 9.95 7.13
CA HIS A 100 -6.75 10.80 8.00
C HIS A 100 -5.97 11.92 8.72
N ARG A 101 -4.64 11.80 8.82
CA ARG A 101 -3.75 12.80 9.43
C ARG A 101 -3.13 13.75 8.41
N HIS A 102 -3.30 13.46 7.13
CA HIS A 102 -2.59 14.13 6.03
C HIS A 102 -3.60 14.51 4.94
N PRO A 103 -4.27 15.68 5.05
CA PRO A 103 -5.28 16.12 4.08
C PRO A 103 -4.79 16.04 2.62
N TRP A 104 -3.53 16.41 2.38
CA TRP A 104 -2.92 16.34 1.05
C TRP A 104 -2.94 14.93 0.43
N MET A 105 -2.89 13.85 1.23
CA MET A 105 -2.99 12.48 0.71
C MET A 105 -4.40 12.18 0.23
N THR A 106 -5.42 12.69 0.94
CA THR A 106 -6.82 12.59 0.51
C THR A 106 -7.01 13.34 -0.80
N ASP A 107 -6.50 14.57 -0.90
CA ASP A 107 -6.61 15.39 -2.11
C ASP A 107 -5.89 14.74 -3.31
N ALA A 108 -4.69 14.20 -3.08
CA ALA A 108 -3.91 13.50 -4.10
C ALA A 108 -4.61 12.22 -4.57
N LEU A 109 -5.20 11.43 -3.65
CA LEU A 109 -6.01 10.27 -4.02
C LEU A 109 -7.23 10.67 -4.84
N ASP A 110 -7.94 11.74 -4.46
CA ASP A 110 -9.15 12.17 -5.18
C ASP A 110 -8.81 12.63 -6.60
N ALA A 111 -7.72 13.39 -6.77
CA ALA A 111 -7.24 13.79 -8.09
C ALA A 111 -6.78 12.58 -8.93
N LEU A 112 -6.07 11.63 -8.33
CA LEU A 112 -5.61 10.41 -8.99
C LEU A 112 -6.79 9.54 -9.44
N LEU A 113 -7.79 9.37 -8.57
CA LEU A 113 -8.98 8.56 -8.85
C LEU A 113 -9.90 9.18 -9.91
N ALA A 114 -9.96 10.51 -9.98
CA ALA A 114 -10.67 11.19 -11.05
C ALA A 114 -10.06 10.88 -12.44
N ALA A 115 -8.73 10.75 -12.52
CA ALA A 115 -8.03 10.43 -13.76
C ALA A 115 -7.95 8.92 -14.05
N ARG A 116 -7.80 8.09 -13.00
CA ARG A 116 -7.63 6.63 -13.07
C ARG A 116 -8.55 5.93 -12.07
N PRO A 117 -9.85 5.76 -12.41
CA PRO A 117 -10.82 5.13 -11.53
C PRO A 117 -10.51 3.67 -11.20
N ASP A 118 -9.65 3.01 -11.98
CA ASP A 118 -9.19 1.63 -11.80
C ASP A 118 -8.11 1.46 -10.70
N THR A 119 -7.68 2.55 -10.06
CA THR A 119 -6.64 2.52 -9.04
C THR A 119 -7.06 1.72 -7.80
N VAL A 120 -6.15 0.87 -7.33
CA VAL A 120 -6.23 0.18 -6.04
C VAL A 120 -5.61 1.08 -4.97
N VAL A 121 -6.31 1.30 -3.87
CA VAL A 121 -5.84 2.08 -2.72
C VAL A 121 -5.53 1.14 -1.55
N VAL A 122 -4.35 1.28 -0.97
CA VAL A 122 -3.89 0.53 0.21
C VAL A 122 -3.59 1.51 1.33
N GLU A 123 -4.47 1.55 2.32
CA GLU A 123 -4.29 2.30 3.56
C GLU A 123 -3.54 1.44 4.58
N MET A 124 -2.33 1.88 4.91
CA MET A 124 -1.49 1.29 5.94
C MET A 124 -1.51 2.14 7.21
N GLY A 125 -1.62 1.52 8.38
CA GLY A 125 -1.79 2.24 9.66
C GLY A 125 -3.24 2.22 10.13
N VAL A 126 -3.75 3.35 10.62
CA VAL A 126 -5.10 3.45 11.20
C VAL A 126 -6.11 3.94 10.15
N PRO A 127 -7.03 3.07 9.66
CA PRO A 127 -7.91 3.38 8.54
C PRO A 127 -9.14 4.19 8.97
N ARG A 128 -8.94 5.49 9.28
CA ARG A 128 -10.07 6.41 9.58
C ARG A 128 -10.54 7.22 8.38
N ALA A 129 -9.78 7.23 7.28
CA ALA A 129 -10.21 7.87 6.05
C ALA A 129 -11.33 7.06 5.39
N GLN A 130 -12.24 7.74 4.69
CA GLN A 130 -13.29 7.07 3.92
C GLN A 130 -12.66 6.21 2.80
N PRO A 131 -13.07 4.92 2.68
CA PRO A 131 -12.64 4.04 1.60
C PRO A 131 -12.95 4.63 0.22
N ARG A 132 -12.02 4.48 -0.73
CA ARG A 132 -12.10 5.03 -2.09
C ARG A 132 -11.27 4.23 -3.09
N GLY A 133 -11.57 4.39 -4.38
CA GLY A 133 -10.94 3.68 -5.49
C GLY A 133 -11.68 2.41 -5.91
N ALA A 134 -11.18 1.74 -6.94
CA ALA A 134 -11.78 0.50 -7.45
C ALA A 134 -11.69 -0.64 -6.42
N LEU A 135 -10.63 -0.62 -5.60
CA LEU A 135 -10.44 -1.50 -4.45
C LEU A 135 -9.73 -0.69 -3.37
N TYR A 136 -10.30 -0.67 -2.17
CA TYR A 136 -9.68 -0.11 -0.98
C TYR A 136 -9.31 -1.23 -0.01
N LEU A 137 -8.04 -1.28 0.39
CA LEU A 137 -7.52 -2.21 1.39
C LEU A 137 -7.07 -1.45 2.64
N ALA A 138 -7.63 -1.82 3.79
CA ALA A 138 -7.16 -1.36 5.09
C ALA A 138 -6.38 -2.46 5.80
N THR A 139 -5.08 -2.25 5.99
CA THR A 139 -4.19 -3.28 6.56
C THR A 139 -4.13 -3.27 8.09
N HIS A 140 -4.65 -2.22 8.74
CA HIS A 140 -4.63 -2.01 10.21
C HIS A 140 -3.21 -2.02 10.83
N GLY A 141 -2.18 -1.83 10.01
CA GLY A 141 -0.78 -1.81 10.43
C GLY A 141 0.16 -1.58 9.26
N ALA A 142 1.38 -1.10 9.56
CA ALA A 142 2.38 -0.78 8.54
C ALA A 142 3.59 -1.74 8.55
N ALA A 143 3.49 -2.86 9.27
CA ALA A 143 4.55 -3.88 9.31
C ALA A 143 4.69 -4.61 7.97
N ARG A 144 5.85 -5.20 7.71
CA ARG A 144 6.11 -5.97 6.48
C ARG A 144 5.03 -7.05 6.21
N VAL A 145 4.60 -7.77 7.26
CA VAL A 145 3.55 -8.79 7.14
C VAL A 145 2.18 -8.23 6.72
N CYS A 146 1.89 -6.97 7.07
CA CYS A 146 0.69 -6.27 6.60
C CYS A 146 0.78 -6.00 5.10
N GLY A 147 1.95 -5.57 4.62
CA GLY A 147 2.18 -5.37 3.19
C GLY A 147 2.13 -6.67 2.40
N ARG A 148 2.66 -7.77 2.96
CA ARG A 148 2.56 -9.09 2.36
C ARG A 148 1.12 -9.58 2.25
N ALA A 149 0.33 -9.44 3.32
CA ALA A 149 -1.09 -9.81 3.30
C ALA A 149 -1.88 -9.02 2.23
N ALA A 150 -1.61 -7.72 2.09
CA ALA A 150 -2.22 -6.90 1.05
C ALA A 150 -1.79 -7.32 -0.36
N ALA A 151 -0.50 -7.58 -0.60
CA ALA A 151 0.01 -8.04 -1.89
C ALA A 151 -0.57 -9.40 -2.29
N GLU A 152 -0.64 -10.35 -1.35
CA GLU A 152 -1.28 -11.67 -1.54
C GLU A 152 -2.77 -11.53 -1.86
N PHE A 153 -3.48 -10.59 -1.25
CA PHE A 153 -4.88 -10.31 -1.57
C PHE A 153 -5.02 -9.73 -2.99
N ILE A 154 -4.28 -8.67 -3.31
CA ILE A 154 -4.31 -7.99 -4.62
C ILE A 154 -4.03 -8.98 -5.77
N THR A 155 -3.09 -9.90 -5.58
CA THR A 155 -2.68 -10.86 -6.62
C THR A 155 -3.44 -12.19 -6.58
N GLY A 156 -4.28 -12.41 -5.56
CA GLY A 156 -4.95 -13.70 -5.34
C GLY A 156 -4.03 -14.83 -4.87
N ALA A 157 -2.76 -14.54 -4.56
CA ALA A 157 -1.78 -15.53 -4.11
C ALA A 157 -2.02 -16.06 -2.69
N GLY A 158 -2.86 -15.38 -1.90
CA GLY A 158 -3.19 -15.78 -0.52
C GLY A 158 -4.36 -16.77 -0.39
N GLY A 159 -4.91 -17.26 -1.51
CA GLY A 159 -6.12 -18.09 -1.56
C GLY A 159 -5.90 -19.59 -1.29
N ARG A 160 -5.65 -19.95 -0.03
CA ARG A 160 -6.37 -20.99 0.74
C ARG A 160 -5.99 -20.92 2.22
#